data_AF-A0A7W1GYC2-F1
#
_entry.id   AF-A0A7W1GYC2-F1
#
_cell.length_a   1.000
_cell.length_b   1.000
_cell.length_c   1.000
_cell.angle_alpha   90.00
_cell.angle_beta   90.00
_cell.angle_gamma   90.00
#
_symmetry.space_group_name_H-M   'P 1'
#
loop_
_entity.id
_entity.type
_entity.pdbx_description
1 polymer ?
#
loop_
_entity_poly.entity_id
_entity_poly.type
_entity_poly.pdbx_seq_one_letter_code
_entity_poly.pdbx_strand_id
1 'polypeptide(L)'
;MQFRIDVVVRFQIALVVALSASAAFAQSERRLDYTTSGAELSAIVKEIGKLPGQKLSVDRSLAKEIVVVSVNGVTASEFREKLADCVSGKWVEREGDAFELVADDVLSAVRRRQDQKAYARDIYARLDKSIERNRPMLLEEGGVGSHYGRETLTLRIAKLIPVSVYEDLLIGDRIVFSSNPNRLQRKLPDVSESFESFRRADKEKIIAEEAIQGRTAEVDLPPVSSFLLVLERRDREDLFLSFQAIGDNGTVVSTTFTSAESLEPAMAPPSAEGAKIAWSTVALEIARVYSRWTSHAIYGLAPLPDAVIDSFRDPVSHEPLSYAFGTGMLALAKERKANVIATISDMNFGGALGFARNGLVTGEFWRLLNARQSIHATDSNGWIIVRPTDPISARESRGDRRALRDLIAGKGSRLYPTLDSLAAFAHSAPAISRISEALVVPFYAVVATDSGHVGAALGIT
;
A
#
# COMPACT_ATOMS: atom_id res chain seq x y z
N MET A 1 -61.99 -3.59 -50.80
CA MET A 1 -60.88 -4.57 -50.90
C MET A 1 -59.52 -3.90 -50.66
N GLN A 2 -59.26 -2.71 -51.22
CA GLN A 2 -58.05 -1.89 -50.98
C GLN A 2 -57.65 -1.72 -49.49
N PHE A 3 -58.60 -1.37 -48.61
CA PHE A 3 -58.31 -1.08 -47.19
C PHE A 3 -57.79 -2.27 -46.36
N ARG A 4 -58.06 -3.51 -46.78
CA ARG A 4 -57.55 -4.71 -46.10
C ARG A 4 -56.11 -5.05 -46.51
N ILE A 5 -55.64 -4.56 -47.65
CA ILE A 5 -54.29 -4.82 -48.15
C ILE A 5 -53.27 -3.91 -47.44
N ASP A 6 -53.61 -2.66 -47.18
CA ASP A 6 -52.71 -1.71 -46.51
C ASP A 6 -52.38 -2.08 -45.05
N VAL A 7 -53.34 -2.67 -44.32
CA VAL A 7 -53.11 -3.08 -42.92
C VAL A 7 -52.19 -4.30 -42.85
N VAL A 8 -52.34 -5.26 -43.76
CA VAL A 8 -51.51 -6.47 -43.79
C VAL A 8 -50.06 -6.13 -44.17
N VAL A 9 -49.86 -5.23 -45.13
CA VAL A 9 -48.51 -4.80 -45.56
C VAL A 9 -47.80 -4.03 -44.45
N ARG A 10 -48.48 -3.12 -43.74
CA ARG A 10 -47.88 -2.38 -42.60
C ARG A 10 -47.54 -3.30 -41.43
N PHE A 11 -48.36 -4.31 -41.16
CA PHE A 11 -48.09 -5.27 -40.09
C PHE A 11 -46.91 -6.20 -40.43
N GLN A 12 -46.79 -6.62 -41.70
CA GLN A 12 -45.62 -7.39 -42.15
C GLN A 12 -44.33 -6.57 -42.14
N ILE A 13 -44.37 -5.29 -42.51
CA ILE A 13 -43.19 -4.42 -42.42
C ILE A 13 -42.79 -4.21 -40.96
N ALA A 14 -43.73 -3.95 -40.06
CA ALA A 14 -43.44 -3.81 -38.63
C ALA A 14 -42.84 -5.10 -38.02
N LEU A 15 -43.35 -6.27 -38.43
CA LEU A 15 -42.84 -7.57 -37.99
C LEU A 15 -41.43 -7.84 -38.52
N VAL A 16 -41.14 -7.52 -39.79
CA VAL A 16 -39.80 -7.68 -40.37
C VAL A 16 -38.81 -6.71 -39.74
N VAL A 17 -39.19 -5.48 -39.43
CA VAL A 17 -38.35 -4.51 -38.71
C VAL A 17 -38.08 -4.98 -37.27
N ALA A 18 -39.09 -5.51 -36.56
CA ALA A 18 -38.92 -6.06 -35.22
C ALA A 18 -38.04 -7.32 -35.18
N LEU A 19 -38.16 -8.21 -36.18
CA LEU A 19 -37.31 -9.40 -36.31
C LEU A 19 -35.87 -9.05 -36.72
N SER A 20 -35.68 -8.02 -37.57
CA SER A 20 -34.36 -7.53 -37.97
C SER A 20 -33.63 -6.84 -36.81
N ALA A 21 -34.36 -6.07 -35.99
CA ALA A 21 -33.80 -5.51 -34.76
C ALA A 21 -33.39 -6.62 -33.79
N SER A 22 -34.22 -7.65 -33.62
CA SER A 22 -33.92 -8.79 -32.72
C SER A 22 -32.71 -9.61 -33.19
N ALA A 23 -32.51 -9.77 -34.50
CA ALA A 23 -31.35 -10.48 -35.06
C ALA A 23 -30.04 -9.67 -34.95
N ALA A 24 -30.10 -8.33 -35.00
CA ALA A 24 -28.94 -7.47 -34.77
C ALA A 24 -28.48 -7.48 -33.30
N PHE A 25 -29.41 -7.65 -32.35
CA PHE A 25 -29.09 -7.84 -30.93
C PHE A 25 -28.72 -9.29 -30.56
N ALA A 26 -28.90 -10.26 -31.47
CA ALA A 26 -28.55 -11.67 -31.26
C ALA A 26 -27.14 -12.03 -31.72
N GLN A 27 -26.31 -11.06 -32.11
CA GLN A 27 -24.86 -11.27 -32.07
C GLN A 27 -24.51 -11.52 -30.61
N SER A 28 -24.38 -12.80 -30.24
CA SER A 28 -24.02 -13.22 -28.89
C SER A 28 -22.82 -12.39 -28.45
N GLU A 29 -23.03 -11.54 -27.44
CA GLU A 29 -21.95 -10.77 -26.86
C GLU A 29 -20.83 -11.74 -26.56
N ARG A 30 -19.71 -11.56 -27.26
CA ARG A 30 -18.57 -12.48 -27.12
C ARG A 30 -18.13 -12.44 -25.67
N ARG A 31 -18.06 -13.64 -25.10
CA ARG A 31 -17.58 -13.85 -23.75
C ARG A 31 -16.07 -13.94 -23.75
N LEU A 32 -15.47 -13.40 -22.69
CA LEU A 32 -14.04 -13.28 -22.48
C LEU A 32 -13.62 -14.23 -21.37
N ASP A 33 -12.60 -15.03 -21.69
CA ASP A 33 -11.79 -15.76 -20.71
C ASP A 33 -10.39 -15.17 -20.74
N TYR A 34 -9.91 -14.66 -19.62
CA TYR A 34 -8.57 -14.09 -19.52
C TYR A 34 -8.04 -14.25 -18.10
N THR A 35 -6.77 -14.64 -17.97
CA THR A 35 -6.13 -14.78 -16.66
C THR A 35 -4.67 -14.32 -16.72
N THR A 36 -4.27 -13.53 -15.74
CA THR A 36 -2.88 -13.15 -15.46
C THR A 36 -2.72 -12.96 -13.95
N SER A 37 -1.58 -13.41 -13.40
CA SER A 37 -1.22 -13.17 -11.99
C SER A 37 -0.75 -11.73 -11.75
N GLY A 38 -0.53 -10.94 -12.78
CA GLY A 38 -0.10 -9.55 -12.67
C GLY A 38 0.62 -9.10 -13.93
N ALA A 39 0.11 -8.05 -14.59
CA ALA A 39 0.76 -7.46 -15.75
C ALA A 39 0.47 -5.95 -15.82
N GLU A 40 1.29 -5.22 -16.58
CA GLU A 40 1.02 -3.82 -16.92
C GLU A 40 -0.35 -3.70 -17.62
N LEU A 41 -1.16 -2.74 -17.19
CA LEU A 41 -2.50 -2.50 -17.70
C LEU A 41 -2.51 -2.28 -19.21
N SER A 42 -1.50 -1.59 -19.74
CA SER A 42 -1.34 -1.39 -21.19
C SER A 42 -1.17 -2.71 -21.95
N ALA A 43 -0.46 -3.70 -21.38
CA ALA A 43 -0.32 -5.02 -21.99
C ALA A 43 -1.63 -5.81 -21.94
N ILE A 44 -2.34 -5.76 -20.81
CA ILE A 44 -3.66 -6.40 -20.65
C ILE A 44 -4.65 -5.82 -21.67
N VAL A 45 -4.81 -4.49 -21.71
CA VAL A 45 -5.77 -3.84 -22.62
C VAL A 45 -5.42 -4.07 -24.08
N LYS A 46 -4.12 -4.11 -24.42
CA LYS A 46 -3.67 -4.48 -25.77
C LYS A 46 -4.06 -5.91 -26.14
N GLU A 47 -3.93 -6.86 -25.21
CA GLU A 47 -4.30 -8.27 -25.46
C GLU A 47 -5.82 -8.41 -25.65
N ILE A 48 -6.60 -7.80 -24.76
CA ILE A 48 -8.07 -7.78 -24.86
C ILE A 48 -8.53 -7.06 -26.14
N GLY A 49 -7.84 -5.98 -26.54
CA GLY A 49 -8.13 -5.23 -27.76
C GLY A 49 -7.86 -5.99 -29.06
N LYS A 50 -7.23 -7.18 -29.02
CA LYS A 50 -7.14 -8.07 -30.20
C LYS A 50 -8.47 -8.73 -30.54
N LEU A 51 -9.44 -8.71 -29.62
CA LEU A 51 -10.77 -9.25 -29.87
C LEU A 51 -11.49 -8.38 -30.92
N PRO A 52 -12.08 -8.99 -31.96
CA PRO A 52 -12.73 -8.22 -33.01
C PRO A 52 -13.86 -7.33 -32.48
N GLY A 53 -13.93 -6.11 -33.00
CA GLY A 53 -15.07 -5.20 -32.80
C GLY A 53 -14.77 -3.94 -31.99
N GLN A 54 -13.60 -3.80 -31.35
CA GLN A 54 -13.25 -2.59 -30.60
C GLN A 54 -11.74 -2.33 -30.62
N LYS A 55 -11.33 -1.07 -30.74
CA LYS A 55 -9.93 -0.65 -30.58
C LYS A 55 -9.76 -0.12 -29.17
N LEU A 56 -9.03 -0.84 -28.31
CA LEU A 56 -8.80 -0.42 -26.94
C LEU A 56 -7.39 0.17 -26.75
N SER A 57 -7.30 1.20 -25.94
CA SER A 57 -6.05 1.85 -25.55
C SER A 57 -6.11 2.33 -24.10
N VAL A 58 -4.96 2.72 -23.54
CA VAL A 58 -4.83 3.19 -22.16
C VAL A 58 -4.01 4.46 -22.17
N ASP A 59 -4.46 5.47 -21.44
CA ASP A 59 -3.71 6.70 -21.23
C ASP A 59 -2.40 6.43 -20.49
N ARG A 60 -1.39 7.27 -20.75
CA ARG A 60 -0.04 7.12 -20.17
C ARG A 60 -0.06 7.08 -18.63
N SER A 61 -0.97 7.80 -17.98
CA SER A 61 -1.08 7.84 -16.51
C SER A 61 -1.51 6.51 -15.88
N LEU A 62 -2.18 5.63 -16.63
CA LEU A 62 -2.64 4.32 -16.16
C LEU A 62 -1.86 3.16 -16.78
N ALA A 63 -1.11 3.39 -17.86
CA ALA A 63 -0.45 2.34 -18.64
C ALA A 63 0.47 1.40 -17.81
N LYS A 64 1.06 1.93 -16.73
CA LYS A 64 2.00 1.24 -15.82
C LYS A 64 1.33 0.59 -14.61
N GLU A 65 0.01 0.72 -14.45
CA GLU A 65 -0.69 0.06 -13.36
C GLU A 65 -0.54 -1.46 -13.49
N ILE A 66 -0.27 -2.13 -12.37
CA ILE A 66 -0.17 -3.58 -12.34
C ILE A 66 -1.50 -4.17 -11.92
N VAL A 67 -2.07 -5.02 -12.76
CA VAL A 67 -3.40 -5.60 -12.54
C VAL A 67 -3.33 -7.13 -12.63
N VAL A 68 -3.93 -7.77 -11.63
CA VAL A 68 -4.25 -9.20 -11.61
C VAL A 68 -5.65 -9.36 -12.19
N VAL A 69 -5.81 -10.29 -13.13
CA VAL A 69 -7.12 -10.57 -13.75
C VAL A 69 -7.35 -12.07 -13.76
N SER A 70 -8.54 -12.51 -13.39
CA SER A 70 -9.05 -13.83 -13.78
C SER A 70 -10.53 -13.70 -14.02
N VAL A 71 -10.93 -13.80 -15.29
CA VAL A 71 -12.31 -13.69 -15.71
C VAL A 71 -12.68 -14.90 -16.55
N ASN A 72 -13.90 -15.40 -16.36
CA ASN A 72 -14.45 -16.53 -17.11
C ASN A 72 -15.86 -16.19 -17.59
N GLY A 73 -16.06 -16.22 -18.91
CA GLY A 73 -17.36 -16.06 -19.51
C GLY A 73 -17.92 -14.63 -19.43
N VAL A 74 -17.10 -13.61 -19.17
CA VAL A 74 -17.56 -12.22 -18.95
C VAL A 74 -17.75 -11.48 -20.26
N THR A 75 -18.69 -10.54 -20.35
CA THR A 75 -18.84 -9.74 -21.57
C THR A 75 -17.75 -8.67 -21.63
N ALA A 76 -17.40 -8.20 -22.83
CA ALA A 76 -16.42 -7.12 -22.98
C ALA A 76 -16.86 -5.84 -22.23
N SER A 77 -18.15 -5.55 -22.20
CA SER A 77 -18.70 -4.40 -21.47
C SER A 77 -18.53 -4.53 -19.96
N GLU A 78 -18.87 -5.69 -19.41
CA GLU A 78 -18.71 -5.99 -17.99
C GLU A 78 -17.23 -5.91 -17.58
N PHE A 79 -16.34 -6.52 -18.37
CA PHE A 79 -14.89 -6.42 -18.12
C PHE A 79 -14.39 -4.97 -18.10
N ARG A 80 -14.80 -4.16 -19.10
CA ARG A 80 -14.43 -2.73 -19.17
C ARG A 80 -14.90 -1.96 -17.95
N GLU A 81 -16.14 -2.17 -17.52
CA GLU A 81 -16.71 -1.52 -16.32
C GLU A 81 -15.90 -1.86 -15.07
N LYS A 82 -15.67 -3.16 -14.82
CA LYS A 82 -14.95 -3.61 -13.62
C LYS A 82 -13.47 -3.20 -13.63
N LEU A 83 -12.84 -3.20 -14.81
CA LEU A 83 -11.46 -2.73 -14.96
C LEU A 83 -11.35 -1.23 -14.65
N ALA A 84 -12.25 -0.41 -15.21
CA ALA A 84 -12.30 1.02 -14.96
C ALA A 84 -12.54 1.32 -13.46
N ASP A 85 -13.47 0.61 -12.82
CA ASP A 85 -13.71 0.74 -11.39
C ASP A 85 -12.46 0.41 -10.56
N CYS A 86 -11.79 -0.70 -10.86
CA CYS A 86 -10.59 -1.15 -10.16
C CYS A 86 -9.46 -0.11 -10.21
N VAL A 87 -9.16 0.44 -11.39
CA VAL A 87 -8.05 1.40 -11.56
C VAL A 87 -8.45 2.86 -11.32
N SER A 88 -9.70 3.12 -10.89
CA SER A 88 -10.28 4.46 -10.77
C SER A 88 -10.14 5.26 -12.07
N GLY A 89 -10.45 4.61 -13.18
CA GLY A 89 -10.45 5.15 -14.52
C GLY A 89 -11.86 5.27 -15.10
N LYS A 90 -11.93 5.78 -16.33
CA LYS A 90 -13.14 5.83 -17.15
C LYS A 90 -12.79 5.60 -18.61
N TRP A 91 -13.68 4.96 -19.34
CA TRP A 91 -13.53 4.78 -20.78
C TRP A 91 -14.03 6.03 -21.51
N VAL A 92 -13.19 6.56 -22.40
CA VAL A 92 -13.53 7.68 -23.28
C VAL A 92 -13.57 7.15 -24.70
N GLU A 93 -14.69 7.39 -25.37
CA GLU A 93 -14.84 7.07 -26.79
C GLU A 93 -14.01 8.04 -27.64
N ARG A 94 -13.32 7.46 -28.62
CA ARG A 94 -12.44 8.11 -29.60
C ARG A 94 -12.95 7.76 -31.00
N GLU A 95 -12.42 8.43 -32.02
CA GLU A 95 -12.86 8.24 -33.40
C GLU A 95 -12.75 6.77 -33.88
N GLY A 96 -13.82 6.29 -34.53
CA GLY A 96 -13.86 4.96 -35.15
C GLY A 96 -13.99 3.80 -34.16
N ASP A 97 -14.94 3.90 -33.23
CA ASP A 97 -15.27 2.89 -32.19
C ASP A 97 -14.05 2.50 -31.33
N ALA A 98 -13.14 3.46 -31.15
CA ALA A 98 -11.98 3.30 -30.29
C ALA A 98 -12.32 3.76 -28.88
N PHE A 99 -11.87 3.03 -27.87
CA PHE A 99 -12.02 3.39 -26.46
C PHE A 99 -10.64 3.55 -25.83
N GLU A 100 -10.47 4.63 -25.08
CA GLU A 100 -9.27 4.88 -24.30
C GLU A 100 -9.63 4.90 -22.82
N LEU A 101 -8.94 4.08 -22.02
CA LEU A 101 -9.05 4.09 -20.57
C LEU A 101 -8.18 5.21 -20.01
N VAL A 102 -8.81 6.26 -19.49
CA VAL A 102 -8.15 7.41 -18.88
C VAL A 102 -8.36 7.41 -17.36
N ALA A 103 -7.47 8.07 -16.61
CA ALA A 103 -7.70 8.28 -15.18
C ALA A 103 -8.97 9.12 -14.95
N ASP A 104 -9.79 8.72 -13.97
CA ASP A 104 -10.88 9.55 -13.49
C ASP A 104 -10.42 10.31 -12.25
N ASP A 105 -9.89 11.51 -12.47
CA ASP A 105 -9.35 12.36 -11.40
C ASP A 105 -10.41 12.75 -10.37
N VAL A 106 -11.67 12.92 -10.81
CA VAL A 106 -12.79 13.26 -9.92
C VAL A 106 -13.09 12.08 -9.00
N LEU A 107 -13.27 10.89 -9.57
CA LEU A 107 -13.51 9.68 -8.79
C LEU A 107 -12.32 9.37 -7.87
N SER A 108 -11.10 9.52 -8.38
CA SER A 108 -9.85 9.32 -7.63
C SER A 108 -9.76 10.26 -6.42
N ALA A 109 -10.08 11.55 -6.60
CA ALA A 109 -10.09 12.54 -5.53
C ALA A 109 -11.21 12.28 -4.50
N VAL A 110 -12.40 11.87 -4.94
CA VAL A 110 -13.51 11.48 -4.05
C VAL A 110 -13.10 10.29 -3.18
N ARG A 111 -12.52 9.25 -3.79
CA ARG A 111 -12.02 8.05 -3.09
C ARG A 111 -10.94 8.40 -2.08
N ARG A 112 -9.92 9.17 -2.49
CA ARG A 112 -8.87 9.67 -1.59
C ARG A 112 -9.47 10.40 -0.38
N ARG A 113 -10.42 11.31 -0.58
CA ARG A 113 -11.08 12.04 0.53
C ARG A 113 -11.90 11.14 1.45
N GLN A 114 -12.64 10.18 0.89
CA GLN A 114 -13.44 9.24 1.69
C GLN A 114 -12.54 8.35 2.55
N ASP A 115 -11.47 7.81 1.94
CA ASP A 115 -10.46 7.02 2.63
C ASP A 115 -9.76 7.84 3.71
N GLN A 116 -9.34 9.06 3.39
CA GLN A 116 -8.71 9.97 4.35
C GLN A 116 -9.55 10.15 5.62
N LYS A 117 -10.86 10.35 5.46
CA LYS A 117 -11.79 10.47 6.58
C LYS A 117 -11.94 9.16 7.35
N ALA A 118 -12.01 8.03 6.65
CA ALA A 118 -12.07 6.72 7.29
C ALA A 118 -10.81 6.43 8.10
N TYR A 119 -9.64 6.69 7.52
CA TYR A 119 -8.33 6.57 8.14
C TYR A 119 -8.21 7.46 9.40
N ALA A 120 -8.56 8.74 9.29
CA ALA A 120 -8.52 9.66 10.42
C ALA A 120 -9.34 9.16 11.61
N ARG A 121 -10.55 8.64 11.35
CA ARG A 121 -11.42 8.05 12.40
C ARG A 121 -10.83 6.78 12.99
N ASP A 122 -10.27 5.91 12.15
CA ASP A 122 -9.68 4.65 12.61
C ASP A 122 -8.43 4.90 13.47
N ILE A 123 -7.52 5.78 13.03
CA ILE A 123 -6.39 6.24 13.85
C ILE A 123 -6.88 6.78 15.18
N TYR A 124 -7.91 7.63 15.17
CA TYR A 124 -8.44 8.22 16.40
C TYR A 124 -9.00 7.15 17.36
N ALA A 125 -9.64 6.10 16.83
CA ALA A 125 -10.12 4.97 17.62
C ALA A 125 -8.98 4.05 18.12
N ARG A 126 -7.92 3.88 17.32
CA ARG A 126 -6.70 3.14 17.73
C ARG A 126 -5.97 3.86 18.86
N LEU A 127 -5.85 5.19 18.80
CA LEU A 127 -5.29 5.99 19.89
C LEU A 127 -6.00 5.67 21.22
N ASP A 128 -7.34 5.64 21.24
CA ASP A 128 -8.09 5.30 22.46
C ASP A 128 -7.77 3.91 22.99
N LYS A 129 -7.79 2.91 22.09
CA LYS A 129 -7.49 1.51 22.45
C LYS A 129 -6.08 1.36 22.99
N SER A 130 -5.10 2.00 22.37
CA SER A 130 -3.70 1.93 22.81
C SER A 130 -3.48 2.67 24.13
N ILE A 131 -4.14 3.81 24.34
CA ILE A 131 -4.11 4.51 25.63
C ILE A 131 -4.70 3.63 26.74
N GLU A 132 -5.81 2.93 26.48
CA GLU A 132 -6.42 2.02 27.45
C GLU A 132 -5.55 0.79 27.70
N ARG A 133 -5.05 0.16 26.63
CA ARG A 133 -4.15 -1.00 26.71
C ARG A 133 -2.91 -0.71 27.53
N ASN A 134 -2.34 0.48 27.37
CA ASN A 134 -1.12 0.88 28.06
C ASN A 134 -1.41 1.56 29.42
N ARG A 135 -2.68 1.73 29.81
CA ARG A 135 -3.04 2.35 31.09
C ARG A 135 -2.40 1.63 32.30
N PRO A 136 -2.39 0.29 32.40
CA PRO A 136 -1.74 -0.39 33.52
C PRO A 136 -0.24 -0.11 33.59
N MET A 137 0.43 0.04 32.45
CA MET A 137 1.88 0.36 32.40
C MET A 137 2.21 1.78 32.86
N LEU A 138 1.22 2.68 32.92
CA LEU A 138 1.37 3.95 33.60
C LEU A 138 1.27 3.82 35.12
N LEU A 139 0.61 2.78 35.62
CA LEU A 139 0.28 2.58 37.04
C LEU A 139 1.21 1.57 37.73
N GLU A 140 1.76 0.59 37.00
CA GLU A 140 2.56 -0.51 37.54
C GLU A 140 3.94 -0.57 36.85
N GLU A 141 5.00 -0.59 37.67
CA GLU A 141 6.44 -0.71 37.32
C GLU A 141 7.04 0.38 36.39
N GLY A 142 7.70 1.38 37.00
CA GLY A 142 8.52 2.40 36.32
C GLY A 142 7.77 3.64 35.84
N GLY A 143 6.44 3.66 35.93
CA GLY A 143 5.58 4.83 35.70
C GLY A 143 5.80 5.49 34.34
N VAL A 144 5.59 6.82 34.27
CA VAL A 144 5.75 7.62 33.03
C VAL A 144 7.21 7.61 32.51
N GLY A 145 8.19 7.19 33.32
CA GLY A 145 9.61 7.08 32.94
C GLY A 145 9.95 5.85 32.09
N SER A 146 9.08 4.84 32.04
CA SER A 146 9.24 3.67 31.15
C SER A 146 9.03 4.06 29.67
N HIS A 147 9.58 3.28 28.74
CA HIS A 147 9.35 3.49 27.29
C HIS A 147 7.86 3.57 26.96
N TYR A 148 7.06 2.65 27.52
CA TYR A 148 5.61 2.60 27.37
C TYR A 148 4.89 3.79 28.02
N GLY A 149 5.40 4.30 29.15
CA GLY A 149 4.89 5.51 29.78
C GLY A 149 5.03 6.74 28.87
N ARG A 150 6.22 6.92 28.27
CA ARG A 150 6.50 8.00 27.31
C ARG A 150 5.67 7.89 26.04
N GLU A 151 5.53 6.68 25.52
CA GLU A 151 4.66 6.39 24.38
C GLU A 151 3.21 6.74 24.70
N THR A 152 2.68 6.28 25.83
CA THR A 152 1.28 6.53 26.22
C THR A 152 0.99 8.01 26.40
N LEU A 153 1.94 8.78 26.94
CA LEU A 153 1.84 10.25 26.97
C LEU A 153 1.72 10.83 25.56
N THR A 154 2.58 10.40 24.64
CA THR A 154 2.56 10.86 23.24
C THR A 154 1.20 10.58 22.61
N LEU A 155 0.64 9.39 22.85
CA LEU A 155 -0.69 9.02 22.36
C LEU A 155 -1.80 9.88 22.97
N ARG A 156 -1.75 10.18 24.27
CA ARG A 156 -2.70 11.09 24.94
C ARG A 156 -2.63 12.50 24.38
N ILE A 157 -1.43 13.03 24.17
CA ILE A 157 -1.25 14.37 23.58
C ILE A 157 -1.74 14.39 22.13
N ALA A 158 -1.42 13.37 21.34
CA ALA A 158 -1.94 13.21 19.99
C ALA A 158 -3.48 13.18 20.00
N LYS A 159 -4.09 12.50 20.96
CA LYS A 159 -5.55 12.44 21.10
C LYS A 159 -6.21 13.80 21.41
N LEU A 160 -5.47 14.79 21.90
CA LEU A 160 -6.00 16.15 22.07
C LEU A 160 -6.09 16.93 20.75
N ILE A 161 -5.46 16.43 19.68
CA ILE A 161 -5.50 17.05 18.37
C ILE A 161 -6.87 16.73 17.72
N PRO A 162 -7.60 17.74 17.20
CA PRO A 162 -8.90 17.50 16.55
C PRO A 162 -8.80 16.49 15.41
N VAL A 163 -9.80 15.60 15.28
CA VAL A 163 -9.87 14.60 14.21
C VAL A 163 -9.73 15.22 12.81
N SER A 164 -10.23 16.46 12.61
CA SER A 164 -10.11 17.18 11.34
C SER A 164 -8.67 17.42 10.91
N VAL A 165 -7.72 17.54 11.83
CA VAL A 165 -6.29 17.63 11.48
C VAL A 165 -5.83 16.34 10.80
N TYR A 166 -6.26 15.18 11.31
CA TYR A 166 -5.96 13.89 10.70
C TYR A 166 -6.69 13.71 9.37
N GLU A 167 -7.91 14.27 9.23
CA GLU A 167 -8.62 14.30 7.95
C GLU A 167 -7.91 15.17 6.89
N ASP A 168 -7.14 16.17 7.30
CA ASP A 168 -6.38 17.03 6.38
C ASP A 168 -4.93 16.55 6.12
N LEU A 169 -4.45 15.55 6.88
CA LEU A 169 -3.06 15.05 6.81
C LEU A 169 -2.88 14.02 5.68
N LEU A 170 -2.44 14.47 4.51
CA LEU A 170 -2.16 13.61 3.36
C LEU A 170 -0.87 12.79 3.55
N ILE A 171 -0.66 11.81 2.68
CA ILE A 171 0.59 11.04 2.67
C ILE A 171 1.76 11.95 2.29
N GLY A 172 2.85 11.88 3.05
CA GLY A 172 4.00 12.76 2.96
C GLY A 172 3.86 14.06 3.75
N ASP A 173 2.66 14.39 4.24
CA ASP A 173 2.46 15.61 5.01
C ASP A 173 3.07 15.49 6.41
N ARG A 174 3.56 16.64 6.88
CA ARG A 174 4.08 16.82 8.22
C ARG A 174 3.46 18.06 8.85
N ILE A 175 2.89 17.90 10.04
CA ILE A 175 2.36 18.98 10.86
C ILE A 175 3.12 19.02 12.18
N VAL A 176 3.62 20.20 12.53
CA VAL A 176 4.31 20.41 13.80
C VAL A 176 3.44 21.28 14.71
N PHE A 177 3.11 20.75 15.88
CA PHE A 177 2.48 21.47 16.96
C PHE A 177 3.53 21.92 17.97
N SER A 178 3.38 23.12 18.52
CA SER A 178 4.25 23.63 19.57
C SER A 178 3.50 24.36 20.67
N SER A 179 3.99 24.25 21.90
CA SER A 179 3.51 25.09 23.00
C SER A 179 3.90 26.57 22.82
N ASN A 180 4.94 26.88 22.04
CA ASN A 180 5.33 28.23 21.66
C ASN A 180 5.50 28.33 20.12
N PRO A 181 4.39 28.31 19.36
CA PRO A 181 4.45 28.12 17.92
C PRO A 181 5.01 29.32 17.18
N ASN A 182 5.86 29.04 16.18
CA ASN A 182 6.20 30.00 15.14
C ASN A 182 5.19 29.96 13.97
N ARG A 183 5.44 30.73 12.89
CA ARG A 183 4.53 30.85 11.73
C ARG A 183 4.27 29.53 10.98
N LEU A 184 5.14 28.53 11.11
CA LEU A 184 5.03 27.22 10.45
C LEU A 184 4.45 26.14 11.37
N GLN A 185 4.18 26.47 12.64
CA GLN A 185 3.73 25.53 13.65
C GLN A 185 2.30 25.85 14.08
N ARG A 186 1.55 24.81 14.46
CA ARG A 186 0.24 24.96 15.08
C ARG A 186 0.38 25.04 16.59
N LYS A 187 -0.51 25.76 17.27
CA LYS A 187 -0.52 25.77 18.74
C LYS A 187 -0.88 24.39 19.26
N LEU A 188 -0.03 23.83 20.10
CA LEU A 188 -0.32 22.60 20.85
C LEU A 188 -1.38 22.90 21.92
N PRO A 189 -2.36 22.02 22.14
CA PRO A 189 -3.24 22.09 23.31
C PRO A 189 -2.44 22.20 24.62
N ASP A 190 -3.05 22.71 25.68
CA ASP A 190 -2.37 22.75 26.97
C ASP A 190 -2.12 21.33 27.48
N VAL A 191 -0.84 21.00 27.63
CA VAL A 191 -0.34 19.69 28.04
C VAL A 191 0.54 19.80 29.29
N SER A 192 0.53 20.96 29.95
CA SER A 192 1.42 21.26 31.08
C SER A 192 1.33 20.21 32.20
N GLU A 193 0.12 19.79 32.58
CA GLU A 193 -0.08 18.79 33.65
C GLU A 193 0.44 17.39 33.26
N SER A 194 0.13 16.95 32.04
CA SER A 194 0.58 15.65 31.53
C SER A 194 2.10 15.59 31.43
N PHE A 195 2.73 16.73 31.17
CA PHE A 195 4.18 16.85 31.09
C PHE A 195 4.85 16.93 32.46
N GLU A 196 4.33 17.70 33.41
CA GLU A 196 4.90 17.73 34.77
C GLU A 196 4.87 16.34 35.42
N SER A 197 3.81 15.57 35.12
CA SER A 197 3.74 14.15 35.48
C SER A 197 4.85 13.32 34.84
N PHE A 198 5.20 13.59 33.57
CA PHE A 198 6.32 12.96 32.88
C PHE A 198 7.68 13.33 33.45
N ARG A 199 7.94 14.62 33.68
CA ARG A 199 9.23 15.08 34.25
C ARG A 199 9.48 14.43 35.59
N ARG A 200 8.44 14.35 36.42
CA ARG A 200 8.53 13.72 37.73
C ARG A 200 8.95 12.26 37.61
N ALA A 201 8.30 11.50 36.74
CA ALA A 201 8.63 10.09 36.55
C ALA A 201 10.01 9.88 35.90
N ASP A 202 10.43 10.77 35.00
CA ASP A 202 11.75 10.70 34.38
C ASP A 202 12.85 10.97 35.41
N LYS A 203 12.63 11.96 36.27
CA LYS A 203 13.50 12.24 37.41
C LYS A 203 13.59 11.05 38.36
N GLU A 204 12.44 10.47 38.73
CA GLU A 204 12.37 9.29 39.60
C GLU A 204 13.10 8.08 39.00
N LYS A 205 12.98 7.86 37.69
CA LYS A 205 13.70 6.79 36.99
C LYS A 205 15.22 6.99 37.02
N ILE A 206 15.71 8.18 36.69
CA ILE A 206 17.15 8.45 36.70
C ILE A 206 17.69 8.29 38.12
N ILE A 207 16.96 8.77 39.14
CA ILE A 207 17.32 8.55 40.55
C ILE A 207 17.39 7.05 40.88
N ALA A 208 16.41 6.25 40.43
CA ALA A 208 16.38 4.81 40.66
C ALA A 208 17.54 4.07 39.95
N GLU A 209 17.85 4.43 38.70
CA GLU A 209 18.96 3.84 37.93
C GLU A 209 20.33 4.17 38.55
N GLU A 210 20.51 5.41 39.00
CA GLU A 210 21.72 5.84 39.71
C GLU A 210 21.86 5.12 41.07
N ALA A 211 20.75 4.94 41.80
CA ALA A 211 20.73 4.22 43.06
C ALA A 211 21.12 2.73 42.90
N ILE A 212 20.67 2.07 41.82
CA ILE A 212 21.09 0.70 41.48
C ILE A 212 22.61 0.62 41.27
N GLN A 213 23.21 1.69 40.76
CA GLN A 213 24.66 1.80 40.56
C GLN A 213 25.41 2.24 41.83
N GLY A 214 24.72 2.35 42.97
CA GLY A 214 25.30 2.78 44.24
C GLY A 214 25.65 4.27 44.28
N ARG A 215 25.12 5.07 43.35
CA ARG A 215 25.34 6.51 43.28
C ARG A 215 24.12 7.24 43.85
N THR A 216 24.36 8.26 44.66
CA THR A 216 23.31 9.22 45.04
C THR A 216 23.36 10.34 44.02
N ALA A 217 22.32 10.43 43.18
CA ALA A 217 22.22 11.47 42.17
C ALA A 217 21.20 12.53 42.60
N GLU A 218 21.67 13.76 42.80
CA GLU A 218 20.80 14.92 42.69
C GLU A 218 20.60 15.19 41.20
N VAL A 219 19.49 14.68 40.65
CA VAL A 219 19.15 14.86 39.24
C VAL A 219 18.50 16.23 39.07
N ASP A 220 19.27 17.21 38.61
CA ASP A 220 18.75 18.46 38.08
C ASP A 220 18.36 18.27 36.62
N LEU A 221 17.06 18.15 36.35
CA LEU A 221 16.57 18.04 34.99
C LEU A 221 16.63 19.44 34.35
N PRO A 222 17.24 19.59 33.16
CA PRO A 222 17.30 20.88 32.50
C PRO A 222 15.90 21.49 32.38
N PRO A 223 15.75 22.82 32.56
CA PRO A 223 14.48 23.50 32.39
C PRO A 223 13.97 23.31 30.97
N VAL A 224 12.65 23.18 30.84
CA VAL A 224 11.97 22.95 29.56
C VAL A 224 11.22 24.21 29.18
N SER A 225 11.57 24.79 28.05
CA SER A 225 10.99 26.04 27.55
C SER A 225 9.79 25.80 26.64
N SER A 226 9.79 24.70 25.89
CA SER A 226 8.74 24.41 24.91
C SER A 226 8.62 22.94 24.57
N PHE A 227 7.50 22.60 23.93
CA PHE A 227 7.16 21.27 23.46
C PHE A 227 6.95 21.27 21.97
N LEU A 228 7.28 20.15 21.32
CA LEU A 228 6.93 19.88 19.94
C LEU A 228 6.21 18.53 19.86
N LEU A 229 5.07 18.49 19.17
CA LEU A 229 4.49 17.25 18.66
C LEU A 229 4.57 17.31 17.14
N VAL A 230 5.23 16.34 16.54
CA VAL A 230 5.29 16.13 15.10
C VAL A 230 4.33 15.02 14.75
N LEU A 231 3.34 15.33 13.91
CA LEU A 231 2.53 14.37 13.20
C LEU A 231 3.07 14.27 11.78
N GLU A 232 3.53 13.10 11.37
CA GLU A 232 4.01 12.85 10.01
C GLU A 232 3.28 11.63 9.47
N ARG A 233 2.51 11.82 8.40
CA ARG A 233 1.92 10.69 7.72
C ARG A 233 2.88 10.22 6.64
N ARG A 234 3.61 9.18 6.98
CA ARG A 234 4.69 8.63 6.17
C ARG A 234 4.19 7.83 4.98
N ASP A 235 3.14 7.06 5.21
CA ASP A 235 2.40 6.35 4.18
C ASP A 235 0.94 6.12 4.64
N ARG A 236 0.29 5.11 4.08
CA ARG A 236 -1.09 4.75 4.38
C ARG A 236 -1.28 4.18 5.78
N GLU A 237 -0.33 3.37 6.22
CA GLU A 237 -0.41 2.54 7.42
C GLU A 237 0.44 3.16 8.56
N ASP A 238 1.43 3.99 8.22
CA ASP A 238 2.34 4.64 9.16
C ASP A 238 2.00 6.13 9.39
N LEU A 239 1.30 6.40 10.49
CA LEU A 239 1.33 7.71 11.13
C LEU A 239 2.43 7.71 12.18
N PHE A 240 3.47 8.49 11.93
CA PHE A 240 4.56 8.70 12.86
C PHE A 240 4.24 9.87 13.78
N LEU A 241 4.34 9.60 15.08
CA LEU A 241 4.17 10.56 16.16
C LEU A 241 5.54 10.75 16.81
N SER A 242 6.03 11.98 16.87
CA SER A 242 7.21 12.32 17.68
C SER A 242 6.89 13.44 18.63
N PHE A 243 7.13 13.22 19.92
CA PHE A 243 7.02 14.23 20.95
C PHE A 243 8.40 14.60 21.48
N GLN A 244 8.70 15.89 21.54
CA GLN A 244 9.99 16.44 21.94
C GLN A 244 9.81 17.52 23.00
N ALA A 245 10.62 17.45 24.05
CA ALA A 245 10.79 18.53 25.02
C ALA A 245 12.04 19.33 24.66
N ILE A 246 11.92 20.65 24.66
CA ILE A 246 12.97 21.58 24.25
C ILE A 246 13.40 22.42 25.46
N GLY A 247 14.71 22.46 25.74
CA GLY A 247 15.27 23.23 26.83
C GLY A 247 15.31 24.75 26.56
N ASP A 248 15.68 25.54 27.56
CA ASP A 248 15.78 27.01 27.44
C ASP A 248 16.77 27.48 26.36
N ASN A 249 17.79 26.67 26.08
CA ASN A 249 18.79 26.92 25.04
C ASN A 249 18.39 26.36 23.66
N GLY A 250 17.17 25.84 23.50
CA GLY A 250 16.68 25.26 22.26
C GLY A 250 17.13 23.82 21.97
N THR A 251 17.84 23.15 22.89
CA THR A 251 18.23 21.75 22.68
C THR A 251 17.07 20.79 22.95
N VAL A 252 17.02 19.68 22.23
CA VAL A 252 16.08 18.58 22.53
C VAL A 252 16.58 17.88 23.80
N VAL A 253 15.84 18.01 24.89
CA VAL A 253 16.18 17.38 26.18
C VAL A 253 15.57 15.99 26.33
N SER A 254 14.47 15.72 25.62
CA SER A 254 13.83 14.40 25.60
C SER A 254 13.06 14.23 24.30
N THR A 255 13.10 13.00 23.76
CA THR A 255 12.35 12.58 22.58
C THR A 255 11.69 11.25 22.87
N THR A 256 10.45 11.11 22.42
CA THR A 256 9.76 9.84 22.28
C THR A 256 9.07 9.82 20.92
N PHE A 257 8.91 8.63 20.37
CA PHE A 257 8.19 8.44 19.13
C PHE A 257 7.42 7.13 19.19
N THR A 258 6.37 7.06 18.38
CA THR A 258 5.54 5.87 18.19
C THR A 258 4.92 5.94 16.79
N SER A 259 4.50 4.80 16.26
CA SER A 259 3.84 4.70 14.96
C SER A 259 2.45 4.12 15.11
N ALA A 260 1.54 4.42 14.18
CA ALA A 260 0.21 3.81 14.14
C ALA A 260 0.25 2.28 14.05
N GLU A 261 1.31 1.70 13.48
CA GLU A 261 1.51 0.24 13.42
C GLU A 261 1.61 -0.38 14.82
N SER A 262 2.30 0.28 15.76
CA SER A 262 2.37 -0.16 17.16
C SER A 262 1.02 -0.13 17.88
N LEU A 263 0.04 0.60 17.33
CA LEU A 263 -1.30 0.73 17.89
C LEU A 263 -2.22 -0.44 17.53
N GLU A 264 -1.83 -1.29 16.57
CA GLU A 264 -2.67 -2.42 16.22
C GLU A 264 -2.73 -3.43 17.39
N PRO A 265 -3.92 -3.94 17.75
CA PRO A 265 -4.00 -5.09 18.63
C PRO A 265 -3.34 -6.28 17.93
N ALA A 266 -2.67 -7.15 18.70
CA ALA A 266 -2.19 -8.43 18.18
C ALA A 266 -3.36 -9.10 17.45
N MET A 267 -3.20 -9.32 16.15
CA MET A 267 -4.24 -9.95 15.35
C MET A 267 -4.55 -11.30 15.99
N ALA A 268 -5.83 -11.57 16.24
CA ALA A 268 -6.27 -12.88 16.71
C ALA A 268 -5.66 -13.97 15.80
N PRO A 269 -5.20 -15.10 16.38
CA PRO A 269 -4.62 -16.17 15.60
C PRO A 269 -5.61 -16.54 14.50
N PRO A 270 -5.13 -16.73 13.26
CA PRO A 270 -6.03 -16.92 12.15
C PRO A 270 -6.90 -18.18 12.35
N SER A 271 -8.17 -18.10 11.95
CA SER A 271 -8.95 -19.31 11.71
C SER A 271 -8.48 -19.91 10.38
N ALA A 272 -8.17 -21.21 10.39
CA ALA A 272 -7.61 -21.94 9.24
C ALA A 272 -8.66 -22.28 8.15
N GLU A 273 -9.59 -21.36 7.85
CA GLU A 273 -10.61 -21.58 6.83
C GLU A 273 -10.11 -21.22 5.42
N GLY A 274 -10.45 -22.05 4.45
CA GLY A 274 -10.16 -21.84 3.02
C GLY A 274 -9.18 -22.83 2.41
N ALA A 275 -9.03 -22.78 1.09
CA ALA A 275 -8.11 -23.65 0.37
C ALA A 275 -6.65 -23.23 0.59
N LYS A 276 -5.76 -24.23 0.56
CA LYS A 276 -4.31 -24.00 0.53
C LYS A 276 -3.93 -23.25 -0.75
N ILE A 277 -3.21 -22.14 -0.59
CA ILE A 277 -2.64 -21.41 -1.72
C ILE A 277 -1.38 -22.13 -2.19
N ALA A 278 -1.31 -22.43 -3.49
CA ALA A 278 -0.15 -23.03 -4.12
C ALA A 278 0.90 -21.95 -4.45
N TRP A 279 1.56 -21.42 -3.42
CA TRP A 279 2.64 -20.45 -3.56
C TRP A 279 3.75 -20.97 -4.49
N SER A 280 4.21 -20.15 -5.43
CA SER A 280 5.33 -20.53 -6.30
C SER A 280 6.63 -20.62 -5.49
N THR A 281 7.56 -21.45 -5.94
CA THR A 281 8.90 -21.55 -5.34
C THR A 281 9.59 -20.19 -5.29
N VAL A 282 9.44 -19.37 -6.34
CA VAL A 282 9.97 -18.01 -6.40
C VAL A 282 9.35 -17.13 -5.31
N ALA A 283 8.02 -17.15 -5.13
CA ALA A 283 7.36 -16.37 -4.10
C ALA A 283 7.84 -16.74 -2.68
N LEU A 284 8.00 -18.04 -2.41
CA LEU A 284 8.46 -18.55 -1.10
C LEU A 284 9.92 -18.15 -0.82
N GLU A 285 10.81 -18.25 -1.81
CA GLU A 285 12.21 -17.88 -1.65
C GLU A 285 12.40 -16.37 -1.50
N ILE A 286 11.66 -15.55 -2.26
CA ILE A 286 11.66 -14.08 -2.08
C ILE A 286 11.17 -13.72 -0.68
N ALA A 287 10.06 -14.32 -0.24
CA ALA A 287 9.51 -14.08 1.10
C ALA A 287 10.49 -14.48 2.22
N ARG A 288 11.27 -15.54 2.01
CA ARG A 288 12.34 -15.98 2.91
C ARG A 288 13.49 -14.98 2.97
N VAL A 289 13.89 -14.38 1.85
CA VAL A 289 14.96 -13.37 1.84
C VAL A 289 14.49 -12.06 2.45
N TYR A 290 13.28 -11.63 2.11
CA TYR A 290 12.67 -10.42 2.67
C TYR A 290 12.57 -10.49 4.20
N SER A 291 12.16 -11.63 4.77
CA SER A 291 12.08 -11.78 6.23
C SER A 291 13.44 -11.62 6.92
N ARG A 292 14.51 -12.19 6.36
CA ARG A 292 15.88 -12.04 6.90
C ARG A 292 16.38 -10.61 6.80
N TRP A 293 16.01 -9.90 5.73
CA TRP A 293 16.39 -8.51 5.53
C TRP A 293 15.75 -7.61 6.60
N THR A 294 14.44 -7.76 6.84
CA THR A 294 13.72 -6.99 7.86
C THR A 294 14.11 -7.35 9.31
N SER A 295 14.56 -8.58 9.56
CA SER A 295 14.91 -9.04 10.93
C SER A 295 16.31 -8.62 11.40
N HIS A 296 16.99 -7.69 10.71
CA HIS A 296 18.35 -7.19 11.05
C HIS A 296 19.42 -8.28 11.19
N ALA A 297 19.14 -9.51 10.77
CA ALA A 297 20.11 -10.60 10.67
C ALA A 297 20.94 -10.41 9.40
N ILE A 298 21.67 -9.29 9.33
CA ILE A 298 22.41 -8.80 8.16
C ILE A 298 23.67 -9.65 7.91
N TYR A 299 24.02 -10.56 8.82
CA TYR A 299 25.16 -11.45 8.65
C TYR A 299 24.79 -12.69 7.82
N GLY A 300 25.09 -12.63 6.52
CA GLY A 300 25.18 -13.81 5.65
C GLY A 300 23.86 -14.31 5.09
N LEU A 301 23.17 -13.49 4.28
CA LEU A 301 22.14 -14.04 3.39
C LEU A 301 22.78 -15.14 2.53
N ALA A 302 22.20 -16.33 2.57
CA ALA A 302 22.56 -17.38 1.63
C ALA A 302 22.32 -16.85 0.20
N PRO A 303 23.16 -17.23 -0.78
CA PRO A 303 22.93 -16.86 -2.17
C PRO A 303 21.51 -17.27 -2.59
N LEU A 304 20.87 -16.40 -3.36
CA LEU A 304 19.54 -16.68 -3.90
C LEU A 304 19.64 -17.80 -4.96
N PRO A 305 18.61 -18.66 -5.08
CA PRO A 305 18.54 -19.59 -6.19
C PRO A 305 18.53 -18.85 -7.54
N ASP A 306 19.21 -19.40 -8.55
CA ASP A 306 19.31 -18.79 -9.90
C ASP A 306 17.94 -18.42 -10.49
N ALA A 307 16.94 -19.28 -10.30
CA ALA A 307 15.58 -19.02 -10.78
C ALA A 307 14.95 -17.75 -10.19
N VAL A 308 15.29 -17.39 -8.94
CA VAL A 308 14.82 -16.14 -8.32
C VAL A 308 15.57 -14.95 -8.91
N ILE A 309 16.89 -15.07 -9.07
CA ILE A 309 17.73 -14.03 -9.67
C ILE A 309 17.30 -13.73 -11.10
N ASP A 310 17.08 -14.76 -11.91
CA ASP A 310 16.62 -14.63 -13.29
C ASP A 310 15.24 -13.96 -13.37
N SER A 311 14.35 -14.25 -12.42
CA SER A 311 13.07 -13.55 -12.34
C SER A 311 13.24 -12.06 -12.02
N PHE A 312 14.19 -11.69 -11.16
CA PHE A 312 14.48 -10.30 -10.82
C PHE A 312 15.26 -9.53 -11.88
N ARG A 313 15.98 -10.22 -12.77
CA ARG A 313 16.70 -9.58 -13.88
C ARG A 313 15.76 -8.99 -14.94
N ASP A 314 14.54 -9.51 -15.05
CA ASP A 314 13.53 -8.97 -15.97
C ASP A 314 12.18 -8.75 -15.27
N PRO A 315 12.06 -7.69 -14.46
CA PRO A 315 10.83 -7.39 -13.72
C PRO A 315 9.67 -6.96 -14.62
N VAL A 316 9.91 -6.75 -15.93
CA VAL A 316 8.85 -6.48 -16.91
C VAL A 316 8.12 -7.77 -17.27
N SER A 317 8.88 -8.86 -17.50
CA SER A 317 8.33 -10.18 -17.80
C SER A 317 7.93 -10.95 -16.55
N HIS A 318 8.56 -10.65 -15.40
CA HIS A 318 8.27 -11.25 -14.11
C HIS A 318 7.87 -10.17 -13.11
N GLU A 319 6.65 -9.68 -13.23
CA GLU A 319 6.13 -8.60 -12.38
C GLU A 319 6.20 -9.00 -10.89
N PRO A 320 6.92 -8.25 -10.04
CA PRO A 320 7.10 -8.61 -8.63
C PRO A 320 5.79 -8.84 -7.86
N LEU A 321 4.77 -8.00 -8.09
CA LEU A 321 3.47 -8.15 -7.41
C LEU A 321 2.73 -9.43 -7.81
N SER A 322 3.10 -10.08 -8.92
CA SER A 322 2.48 -11.33 -9.37
C SER A 322 2.85 -12.55 -8.51
N TYR A 323 3.97 -12.50 -7.80
CA TYR A 323 4.48 -13.65 -7.04
C TYR A 323 3.57 -14.03 -5.88
N ALA A 324 3.43 -13.15 -4.88
CA ALA A 324 2.60 -13.42 -3.72
C ALA A 324 1.18 -12.89 -3.93
N PHE A 325 1.01 -11.59 -4.14
CA PHE A 325 -0.33 -11.02 -4.27
C PHE A 325 -1.13 -11.64 -5.42
N GLY A 326 -0.54 -11.72 -6.62
CA GLY A 326 -1.13 -12.39 -7.78
C GLY A 326 -1.59 -13.82 -7.50
N THR A 327 -0.68 -14.66 -7.02
CA THR A 327 -0.98 -16.07 -6.69
C THR A 327 -2.12 -16.20 -5.67
N GLY A 328 -2.12 -15.39 -4.61
CA GLY A 328 -3.18 -15.39 -3.61
C GLY A 328 -4.54 -15.01 -4.19
N MET A 329 -4.60 -13.96 -5.03
CA MET A 329 -5.83 -13.53 -5.69
C MET A 329 -6.39 -14.59 -6.63
N LEU A 330 -5.53 -15.25 -7.44
CA LEU A 330 -5.96 -16.31 -8.34
C LEU A 330 -6.48 -17.54 -7.59
N ALA A 331 -5.83 -17.92 -6.49
CA ALA A 331 -6.31 -19.02 -5.64
C ALA A 331 -7.67 -18.70 -5.02
N LEU A 332 -7.84 -17.47 -4.53
CA LEU A 332 -9.10 -16.99 -3.97
C LEU A 332 -10.23 -16.98 -5.02
N ALA A 333 -9.96 -16.45 -6.22
CA ALA A 333 -10.91 -16.43 -7.33
C ALA A 333 -11.37 -17.85 -7.71
N LYS A 334 -10.43 -18.80 -7.80
CA LYS A 334 -10.70 -20.20 -8.10
C LYS A 334 -11.59 -20.85 -7.04
N GLU A 335 -11.29 -20.66 -5.75
CA GLU A 335 -12.08 -21.24 -4.66
C GLU A 335 -13.50 -20.68 -4.64
N ARG A 336 -13.63 -19.35 -4.78
CA ARG A 336 -14.94 -18.68 -4.74
C ARG A 336 -15.72 -18.79 -6.05
N LYS A 337 -15.12 -19.37 -7.10
CA LYS A 337 -15.66 -19.39 -8.47
C LYS A 337 -16.07 -17.98 -8.92
N ALA A 338 -15.25 -17.00 -8.57
CA ALA A 338 -15.50 -15.60 -8.80
C ALA A 338 -14.51 -15.06 -9.85
N ASN A 339 -14.96 -14.05 -10.58
CA ASN A 339 -14.11 -13.22 -11.41
C ASN A 339 -13.30 -12.28 -10.51
N VAL A 340 -12.08 -11.93 -10.90
CA VAL A 340 -11.22 -11.00 -10.15
C VAL A 340 -10.60 -9.97 -11.07
N ILE A 341 -10.62 -8.71 -10.62
CA ILE A 341 -9.73 -7.65 -11.10
C ILE A 341 -9.16 -6.95 -9.89
N ALA A 342 -7.84 -7.02 -9.74
CA ALA A 342 -7.17 -6.60 -8.53
C ALA A 342 -5.90 -5.80 -8.84
N THR A 343 -5.72 -4.68 -8.15
CA THR A 343 -4.50 -3.87 -8.18
C THR A 343 -4.14 -3.37 -6.78
N ILE A 344 -2.85 -3.28 -6.49
CA ILE A 344 -2.29 -2.73 -5.24
C ILE A 344 -1.11 -1.83 -5.57
N SER A 345 -0.79 -0.89 -4.69
CA SER A 345 0.44 -0.09 -4.78
C SER A 345 1.68 -0.97 -4.59
N ASP A 346 2.80 -0.56 -5.17
CA ASP A 346 4.10 -1.18 -4.92
C ASP A 346 4.51 -1.10 -3.45
N MET A 347 4.01 -0.11 -2.70
CA MET A 347 4.26 0.01 -1.26
C MET A 347 3.71 -1.19 -0.46
N ASN A 348 2.78 -1.96 -1.03
CA ASN A 348 2.20 -3.13 -0.39
C ASN A 348 2.98 -4.43 -0.68
N PHE A 349 4.12 -4.35 -1.36
CA PHE A 349 4.89 -5.53 -1.78
C PHE A 349 5.42 -6.36 -0.61
N GLY A 350 6.13 -5.78 0.36
CA GLY A 350 6.62 -6.53 1.53
C GLY A 350 5.49 -7.14 2.34
N GLY A 351 4.39 -6.41 2.47
CA GLY A 351 3.15 -6.91 3.06
C GLY A 351 2.61 -8.16 2.34
N ALA A 352 2.63 -8.16 1.01
CA ALA A 352 2.21 -9.30 0.20
C ALA A 352 3.15 -10.50 0.35
N LEU A 353 4.46 -10.29 0.45
CA LEU A 353 5.43 -11.37 0.68
C LEU A 353 5.20 -12.07 2.03
N GLY A 354 4.72 -11.34 3.04
CA GLY A 354 4.28 -11.90 4.31
C GLY A 354 3.23 -13.01 4.16
N PHE A 355 2.38 -12.96 3.13
CA PHE A 355 1.37 -13.97 2.85
C PHE A 355 1.99 -15.32 2.44
N ALA A 356 2.95 -15.28 1.51
CA ALA A 356 3.66 -16.47 1.08
C ALA A 356 4.52 -17.04 2.21
N ARG A 357 5.23 -16.16 2.95
CA ARG A 357 6.06 -16.55 4.11
C ARG A 357 5.28 -17.36 5.14
N ASN A 358 4.08 -16.90 5.47
CA ASN A 358 3.25 -17.50 6.50
C ASN A 358 2.43 -18.70 5.96
N GLY A 359 2.57 -19.04 4.68
CA GLY A 359 1.89 -20.18 4.07
C GLY A 359 0.36 -20.06 4.10
N LEU A 360 -0.17 -18.84 3.98
CA LEU A 360 -1.59 -18.58 4.23
C LEU A 360 -2.52 -19.42 3.36
N VAL A 361 -3.69 -19.74 3.90
CA VAL A 361 -4.85 -20.20 3.14
C VAL A 361 -5.66 -19.01 2.61
N THR A 362 -6.56 -19.23 1.66
CA THR A 362 -7.35 -18.17 1.00
C THR A 362 -8.20 -17.34 1.95
N GLY A 363 -8.80 -17.93 3.00
CA GLY A 363 -9.59 -17.19 3.98
C GLY A 363 -8.72 -16.24 4.80
N GLU A 364 -7.55 -16.70 5.23
CA GLU A 364 -6.56 -15.86 5.93
C GLU A 364 -6.01 -14.76 5.03
N PHE A 365 -5.68 -15.09 3.77
CA PHE A 365 -5.23 -14.13 2.76
C PHE A 365 -6.29 -13.03 2.56
N TRP A 366 -7.55 -13.41 2.34
CA TRP A 366 -8.65 -12.44 2.17
C TRP A 366 -8.84 -11.57 3.42
N ARG A 367 -8.82 -12.17 4.61
CA ARG A 367 -8.97 -11.44 5.87
C ARG A 367 -7.85 -10.43 6.08
N LEU A 368 -6.59 -10.84 5.87
CA LEU A 368 -5.43 -9.95 6.00
C LEU A 368 -5.43 -8.85 4.93
N LEU A 369 -5.85 -9.17 3.71
CA LEU A 369 -6.01 -8.20 2.64
C LEU A 369 -7.06 -7.13 3.00
N ASN A 370 -8.19 -7.52 3.58
CA ASN A 370 -9.25 -6.60 4.02
C ASN A 370 -8.89 -5.83 5.30
N ALA A 371 -7.98 -6.35 6.12
CA ALA A 371 -7.50 -5.64 7.30
C ALA A 371 -6.56 -4.46 6.94
N ARG A 372 -5.98 -4.46 5.72
CA ARG A 372 -5.09 -3.38 5.27
C ARG A 372 -5.86 -2.12 4.91
N GLN A 373 -5.56 -1.03 5.61
CA GLN A 373 -6.13 0.29 5.34
C GLN A 373 -5.80 0.82 3.94
N SER A 374 -4.68 0.39 3.37
CA SER A 374 -4.21 0.83 2.06
C SER A 374 -5.02 0.24 0.90
N ILE A 375 -5.91 -0.73 1.16
CA ILE A 375 -6.62 -1.54 0.17
C ILE A 375 -8.13 -1.49 0.42
N HIS A 376 -8.88 -1.32 -0.65
CA HIS A 376 -10.32 -1.54 -0.67
C HIS A 376 -10.59 -2.82 -1.43
N ALA A 377 -11.18 -3.81 -0.76
CA ALA A 377 -11.52 -5.09 -1.36
C ALA A 377 -13.03 -5.35 -1.20
N THR A 378 -13.67 -5.77 -2.28
CA THR A 378 -15.08 -6.15 -2.30
C THR A 378 -15.22 -7.53 -2.90
N ASP A 379 -16.10 -8.35 -2.33
CA ASP A 379 -16.56 -9.60 -2.92
C ASP A 379 -18.09 -9.55 -3.01
N SER A 380 -18.62 -9.38 -4.22
CA SER A 380 -20.05 -9.29 -4.44
C SER A 380 -20.42 -9.70 -5.86
N ASN A 381 -21.57 -10.35 -6.03
CA ASN A 381 -22.12 -10.73 -7.35
C ASN A 381 -21.14 -11.52 -8.23
N GLY A 382 -20.35 -12.41 -7.63
CA GLY A 382 -19.35 -13.21 -8.35
C GLY A 382 -18.12 -12.42 -8.80
N TRP A 383 -17.91 -11.21 -8.27
CA TRP A 383 -16.75 -10.37 -8.53
C TRP A 383 -15.97 -10.06 -7.26
N ILE A 384 -14.67 -10.28 -7.34
CA ILE A 384 -13.68 -9.81 -6.38
C ILE A 384 -12.97 -8.61 -7.01
N ILE A 385 -13.17 -7.43 -6.45
CA ILE A 385 -12.46 -6.21 -6.87
C ILE A 385 -11.57 -5.77 -5.73
N VAL A 386 -10.28 -5.59 -6.03
CA VAL A 386 -9.29 -5.09 -5.06
C VAL A 386 -8.59 -3.91 -5.67
N ARG A 387 -8.57 -2.79 -4.96
CA ARG A 387 -7.94 -1.55 -5.44
C ARG A 387 -7.30 -0.76 -4.30
N PRO A 388 -6.31 0.10 -4.58
CA PRO A 388 -5.84 1.06 -3.61
C PRO A 388 -6.98 1.97 -3.17
N THR A 389 -7.04 2.27 -1.87
CA THR A 389 -7.98 3.29 -1.37
C THR A 389 -7.62 4.72 -1.84
N ASP A 390 -6.36 4.98 -2.21
CA ASP A 390 -5.82 6.24 -2.77
C ASP A 390 -5.13 5.88 -4.08
N PRO A 391 -5.88 5.89 -5.18
CA PRO A 391 -5.34 5.53 -6.48
C PRO A 391 -4.31 6.56 -6.98
N ILE A 392 -4.32 7.80 -6.50
CA ILE A 392 -3.38 8.84 -6.96
C ILE A 392 -2.01 8.56 -6.36
N SER A 393 -1.91 8.38 -5.03
CA SER A 393 -0.64 8.05 -4.37
C SER A 393 -0.10 6.70 -4.84
N ALA A 394 -0.98 5.71 -5.08
CA ALA A 394 -0.57 4.43 -5.63
C ALA A 394 0.12 4.57 -7.00
N ARG A 395 -0.44 5.38 -7.92
CA ARG A 395 0.17 5.68 -9.22
C ARG A 395 1.49 6.44 -9.09
N GLU A 396 1.55 7.44 -8.21
CA GLU A 396 2.77 8.23 -7.97
C GLU A 396 3.92 7.38 -7.40
N SER A 397 3.58 6.39 -6.56
CA SER A 397 4.53 5.42 -6.00
C SER A 397 4.90 4.27 -6.92
N ARG A 398 4.25 4.17 -8.09
CA ARG A 398 4.45 3.05 -9.03
C ARG A 398 5.83 3.16 -9.67
N GLY A 399 6.68 2.18 -9.42
CA GLY A 399 7.99 2.09 -10.03
C GLY A 399 7.97 1.83 -11.54
N ASP A 400 8.99 2.28 -12.24
CA ASP A 400 9.17 1.92 -13.64
C ASP A 400 9.96 0.60 -13.76
N ARG A 401 9.27 -0.47 -14.17
CA ARG A 401 9.85 -1.82 -14.31
C ARG A 401 10.94 -1.86 -15.36
N ARG A 402 10.82 -1.05 -16.43
CA ARG A 402 11.83 -0.98 -17.49
C ARG A 402 13.06 -0.27 -16.97
N ALA A 403 12.89 0.85 -16.27
CA ALA A 403 14.01 1.54 -15.64
C ALA A 403 14.72 0.67 -14.59
N LEU A 404 13.97 -0.13 -13.80
CA LEU A 404 14.55 -1.10 -12.86
C LEU A 404 15.37 -2.17 -13.59
N ARG A 405 14.82 -2.75 -14.66
CA ARG A 405 15.54 -3.71 -15.50
C ARG A 405 16.83 -3.10 -16.05
N ASP A 406 16.75 -1.88 -16.58
CA ASP A 406 17.89 -1.18 -17.17
C ASP A 406 18.94 -0.82 -16.10
N LEU A 407 18.52 -0.50 -14.87
CA LEU A 407 19.40 -0.32 -13.72
C LEU A 407 20.14 -1.62 -13.37
N ILE A 408 19.42 -2.74 -13.29
CA ILE A 408 19.98 -4.07 -13.00
C ILE A 408 20.97 -4.47 -14.11
N ALA A 409 20.59 -4.30 -15.38
CA ALA A 409 21.43 -4.59 -16.52
C ALA A 409 22.66 -3.67 -16.61
N GLY A 410 22.52 -2.40 -16.22
CA GLY A 410 23.59 -1.39 -16.25
C GLY A 410 24.77 -1.67 -15.32
N LYS A 411 24.62 -2.57 -14.35
CA LYS A 411 25.73 -3.09 -13.54
C LYS A 411 26.71 -3.91 -14.40
N GLY A 412 26.23 -4.71 -15.34
CA GLY A 412 27.06 -5.66 -16.10
C GLY A 412 27.85 -6.57 -15.16
N SER A 413 29.17 -6.65 -15.35
CA SER A 413 30.10 -7.41 -14.48
C SER A 413 30.59 -6.63 -13.25
N ARG A 414 30.14 -5.38 -13.05
CA ARG A 414 30.60 -4.53 -11.93
C ARG A 414 29.92 -4.95 -10.63
N LEU A 415 30.46 -4.53 -9.49
CA LEU A 415 29.79 -4.72 -8.21
C LEU A 415 28.56 -3.83 -8.06
N TYR A 416 28.56 -2.63 -8.65
CA TYR A 416 27.53 -1.61 -8.52
C TYR A 416 27.11 -1.06 -9.89
N PRO A 417 25.87 -0.54 -10.04
CA PRO A 417 25.47 0.19 -11.24
C PRO A 417 26.31 1.44 -11.46
N THR A 418 26.31 1.96 -12.70
CA THR A 418 26.93 3.25 -13.00
C THR A 418 26.13 4.39 -12.41
N LEU A 419 26.79 5.54 -12.21
CA LEU A 419 26.11 6.78 -11.84
C LEU A 419 25.03 7.17 -12.86
N ASP A 420 25.28 6.95 -14.16
CA ASP A 420 24.31 7.24 -15.22
C ASP A 420 23.07 6.35 -15.11
N SER A 421 23.23 5.05 -14.82
CA SER A 421 22.10 4.14 -14.60
C SER A 421 21.30 4.52 -13.35
N LEU A 422 21.97 4.91 -12.27
CA LEU A 422 21.31 5.41 -11.06
C LEU A 422 20.54 6.71 -11.33
N ALA A 423 21.14 7.66 -12.05
CA ALA A 423 20.51 8.92 -12.41
C ALA A 423 19.30 8.71 -13.32
N ALA A 424 19.41 7.82 -14.32
CA ALA A 424 18.31 7.46 -15.20
C ALA A 424 17.15 6.81 -14.42
N PHE A 425 17.46 5.88 -13.51
CA PHE A 425 16.45 5.27 -12.64
C PHE A 425 15.79 6.29 -11.72
N ALA A 426 16.56 7.14 -11.04
CA ALA A 426 16.05 8.19 -10.17
C ALA A 426 15.14 9.17 -10.94
N HIS A 427 15.48 9.52 -12.19
CA HIS A 427 14.63 10.36 -13.03
C HIS A 427 13.31 9.69 -13.42
N SER A 428 13.28 8.36 -13.53
CA SER A 428 12.07 7.59 -13.84
C SER A 428 11.10 7.44 -12.66
N ALA A 429 11.57 7.70 -11.43
CA ALA A 429 10.84 7.54 -10.17
C ALA A 429 10.49 8.93 -9.59
N PRO A 430 9.33 9.51 -9.92
CA PRO A 430 9.01 10.91 -9.61
C PRO A 430 8.93 11.26 -8.12
N ALA A 431 8.85 10.27 -7.23
CA ALA A 431 8.79 10.45 -5.77
C ALA A 431 9.91 9.66 -5.06
N ILE A 432 11.14 10.21 -5.08
CA ILE A 432 12.35 9.56 -4.51
C ILE A 432 12.31 9.47 -2.97
N SER A 433 11.35 10.10 -2.28
CA SER A 433 11.31 10.04 -0.82
C SER A 433 11.17 8.61 -0.29
N ARG A 434 10.62 7.68 -1.09
CA ARG A 434 10.56 6.23 -0.81
C ARG A 434 10.61 5.41 -2.08
N ILE A 435 11.75 4.77 -2.35
CA ILE A 435 11.81 3.71 -3.36
C ILE A 435 11.08 2.50 -2.79
N SER A 436 10.00 2.05 -3.44
CA SER A 436 9.26 0.88 -2.98
C SER A 436 10.15 -0.37 -2.91
N GLU A 437 9.89 -1.20 -1.90
CA GLU A 437 10.46 -2.54 -1.76
C GLU A 437 10.30 -3.41 -3.01
N ALA A 438 9.25 -3.20 -3.81
CA ALA A 438 9.05 -3.90 -5.08
C ALA A 438 10.18 -3.63 -6.09
N LEU A 439 10.91 -2.52 -5.93
CA LEU A 439 12.07 -2.16 -6.76
C LEU A 439 13.38 -2.45 -6.04
N VAL A 440 13.40 -2.17 -4.74
CA VAL A 440 14.58 -2.32 -3.89
C VAL A 440 14.97 -3.79 -3.75
N VAL A 441 14.01 -4.68 -3.47
CA VAL A 441 14.29 -6.12 -3.25
C VAL A 441 14.89 -6.78 -4.49
N PRO A 442 14.30 -6.66 -5.70
CA PRO A 442 14.92 -7.23 -6.91
C PRO A 442 16.33 -6.68 -7.16
N PHE A 443 16.52 -5.37 -7.00
CA PHE A 443 17.82 -4.74 -7.21
C PHE A 443 18.88 -5.30 -6.26
N TYR A 444 18.62 -5.26 -4.94
CA TYR A 444 19.58 -5.77 -3.95
C TYR A 444 19.85 -7.26 -4.12
N ALA A 445 18.82 -8.05 -4.42
CA ALA A 445 18.94 -9.49 -4.64
C ALA A 445 19.92 -9.85 -5.77
N VAL A 446 19.83 -9.16 -6.90
CA VAL A 446 20.74 -9.37 -8.03
C VAL A 446 22.13 -8.83 -7.70
N VAL A 447 22.20 -7.61 -7.17
CA VAL A 447 23.48 -6.94 -6.89
C VAL A 447 24.32 -7.70 -5.85
N ALA A 448 23.69 -8.15 -4.76
CA ALA A 448 24.35 -8.86 -3.67
C ALA A 448 24.88 -10.22 -4.12
N THR A 449 24.12 -10.97 -4.92
CA THR A 449 24.51 -12.32 -5.34
C THR A 449 25.75 -12.30 -6.23
N ASP A 450 25.76 -11.41 -7.23
CA ASP A 450 26.89 -11.30 -8.18
C ASP A 450 28.20 -10.86 -7.51
N SER A 451 28.12 -10.23 -6.33
CA SER A 451 29.30 -9.69 -5.64
C SER A 451 30.07 -10.71 -4.81
N GLY A 452 29.47 -11.85 -4.46
CA GLY A 452 30.00 -12.77 -3.45
C GLY A 452 30.18 -12.15 -2.05
N HIS A 453 29.77 -10.88 -1.85
CA HIS A 453 29.98 -10.08 -0.63
C HIS A 453 28.63 -9.57 -0.12
N VAL A 454 27.85 -10.48 0.43
CA VAL A 454 26.51 -10.20 0.96
C VAL A 454 26.52 -9.16 2.09
N GLY A 455 27.66 -8.96 2.78
CA GLY A 455 27.76 -8.07 3.94
C GLY A 455 28.07 -6.59 3.65
N ALA A 456 28.59 -6.21 2.47
CA ALA A 456 29.16 -4.86 2.26
C ALA A 456 28.20 -3.84 1.62
N ALA A 457 27.12 -4.28 0.96
CA ALA A 457 26.28 -3.41 0.13
C ALA A 457 25.23 -2.57 0.89
N LEU A 458 25.08 -2.75 2.22
CA LEU A 458 23.94 -2.22 2.99
C LEU A 458 24.21 -0.91 3.76
N GLY A 459 25.43 -0.35 3.69
CA GLY A 459 25.76 0.91 4.37
C GLY A 459 25.33 2.19 3.63
N ILE A 460 24.46 2.12 2.61
CA ILE A 460 24.16 3.23 1.69
C ILE A 460 22.67 3.64 1.70
N THR A 461 21.80 2.98 2.46
CA THR A 461 20.38 3.38 2.59
C THR A 461 20.18 4.57 3.50
#